data_AF-A0A7S3H6W2-F1
#
_entry.id   AF-A0A7S3H6W2-F1
#
_cell.length_a   1.000
_cell.length_b   1.000
_cell.length_c   1.000
_cell.angle_alpha   90.00
_cell.angle_beta   90.00
_cell.angle_gamma   90.00
#
_symmetry.space_group_name_H-M   'P 1'
#
loop_
_entity.id
_entity.type
_entity.pdbx_description
1 polymer ?
#
loop_
_entity_poly.entity_id
_entity_poly.type
_entity_poly.pdbx_seq_one_letter_code
_entity_poly.pdbx_strand_id
1 'polypeptide(L)'
;RGPPSAFFHAHYVGNERLNPNLYVDGKVCLSLLGTWSGPSWDPQRSTMLQVLVSLQGLVLVEEPYFNEPGHECDTGTEQGKQASALYNEHARILALRAA
;
A
#
# COMPACT_ATOMS: atom_id res chain seq x y z
N ARG A 1 -6.89 8.53 -22.71
CA ARG A 1 -7.43 7.62 -21.69
C ARG A 1 -6.78 7.98 -20.36
N GLY A 2 -7.56 8.21 -19.31
CA GLY A 2 -7.04 8.53 -17.97
C GLY A 2 -6.59 7.27 -17.21
N PRO A 3 -6.06 7.44 -15.99
CA PRO A 3 -5.75 6.30 -15.12
C PRO A 3 -7.01 5.46 -14.84
N PRO A 4 -6.87 4.15 -14.66
CA PRO A 4 -7.99 3.33 -14.20
C PRO A 4 -8.34 3.69 -12.75
N SER A 5 -9.60 3.52 -12.38
CA SER A 5 -9.99 3.51 -10.97
C SER A 5 -9.59 2.18 -10.34
N ALA A 6 -9.11 2.23 -9.09
CA ALA A 6 -8.89 1.03 -8.27
C ALA A 6 -9.59 1.20 -6.93
N PHE A 7 -10.15 0.12 -6.42
CA PHE A 7 -10.80 0.07 -5.12
C PHE A 7 -10.33 -1.18 -4.37
N PHE A 8 -9.82 -0.99 -3.16
CA PHE A 8 -9.41 -2.09 -2.30
C PHE A 8 -10.63 -2.67 -1.59
N HIS A 9 -10.92 -3.93 -1.85
CA HIS A 9 -11.99 -4.66 -1.19
C HIS A 9 -11.40 -5.54 -0.10
N ALA A 10 -11.57 -5.14 1.16
CA ALA A 10 -11.16 -5.93 2.29
C ALA A 10 -12.36 -6.16 3.20
N HIS A 11 -13.01 -7.29 2.98
CA HIS A 11 -14.12 -7.72 3.81
C HIS A 11 -13.52 -8.13 5.17
N TYR A 12 -14.16 -7.75 6.28
CA TYR A 12 -13.80 -8.17 7.66
C TYR A 12 -12.58 -7.51 8.33
N VAL A 13 -12.00 -6.44 7.77
CA VAL A 13 -10.89 -5.69 8.42
C VAL A 13 -11.38 -4.55 9.34
N GLY A 14 -12.69 -4.32 9.42
CA GLY A 14 -13.26 -3.24 10.22
C GLY A 14 -12.71 -1.86 9.82
N ASN A 15 -12.26 -1.08 10.80
CA ASN A 15 -11.63 0.23 10.60
C ASN A 15 -10.08 0.15 10.60
N GLU A 16 -9.51 -1.03 10.35
CA GLU A 16 -8.07 -1.26 10.42
C GLU A 16 -7.46 -1.29 9.01
N ARG A 17 -6.27 -0.70 8.85
CA ARG A 17 -5.54 -0.65 7.57
C ARG A 17 -4.54 -1.79 7.46
N LEU A 18 -4.64 -2.57 6.38
CA LEU A 18 -3.67 -3.62 6.07
C LEU A 18 -2.32 -3.05 5.60
N ASN A 19 -2.35 -1.88 4.96
CA ASN A 19 -1.17 -1.18 4.46
C ASN A 19 -1.44 0.34 4.50
N PRO A 20 -0.44 1.21 4.72
CA PRO A 20 -0.63 2.67 4.69
C PRO A 20 -1.23 3.18 3.37
N ASN A 21 -0.98 2.50 2.25
CA ASN A 21 -1.53 2.83 0.93
C ASN A 21 -2.89 2.17 0.63
N LEU A 22 -3.43 1.35 1.52
CA LEU A 22 -4.72 0.66 1.35
C LEU A 22 -5.70 1.09 2.44
N TYR A 23 -6.60 2.01 2.09
CA TYR A 23 -7.50 2.63 3.05
C TYR A 23 -8.76 1.78 3.26
N VAL A 24 -9.36 1.96 4.45
CA VAL A 24 -10.59 1.26 4.87
C VAL A 24 -11.80 1.61 4.02
N ASP A 25 -11.81 2.81 3.42
CA ASP A 25 -12.84 3.27 2.48
C ASP A 25 -12.60 2.77 1.04
N GLY A 26 -11.58 1.91 0.85
CA GLY A 26 -11.20 1.32 -0.42
C GLY A 26 -10.27 2.19 -1.27
N LYS A 27 -9.87 3.39 -0.81
CA LYS A 27 -8.88 4.19 -1.54
C LYS A 27 -7.54 3.46 -1.61
N VAL A 28 -6.99 3.39 -2.82
CA VAL A 28 -5.64 2.86 -3.09
C VAL A 28 -4.73 4.03 -3.43
N CYS A 29 -3.63 4.19 -2.68
CA CYS A 29 -2.61 5.21 -2.94
C CYS A 29 -1.54 4.67 -3.88
N LEU A 30 -1.52 5.17 -5.12
CA LEU A 30 -0.49 4.88 -6.10
C LEU A 30 -0.38 6.06 -7.08
N SER A 31 0.84 6.49 -7.41
CA SER A 31 1.03 7.66 -8.29
C SER A 31 0.45 7.44 -9.69
N LEU A 32 0.54 6.23 -10.22
CA LEU A 32 -0.07 5.84 -11.50
C LEU A 32 -1.61 5.89 -11.47
N LEU A 33 -2.24 5.88 -10.31
CA LEU A 33 -3.68 6.06 -10.13
C LEU A 33 -4.05 7.53 -9.85
N GLY A 34 -3.07 8.42 -9.72
CA GLY A 34 -3.27 9.82 -9.38
C GLY A 34 -3.63 10.07 -7.91
N THR A 35 -3.40 9.09 -7.02
CA THR A 35 -3.80 9.13 -5.61
C THR A 35 -2.62 9.24 -4.64
N TRP A 36 -1.40 9.34 -5.16
CA TRP A 36 -0.16 9.49 -4.39
C TRP A 36 0.87 10.35 -5.14
N SER A 37 1.87 10.85 -4.42
CA SER A 37 2.99 11.59 -5.02
C SER A 37 3.89 10.65 -5.83
N GLY A 38 4.45 11.17 -6.92
CA GLY A 38 5.35 10.42 -7.82
C GLY A 38 4.94 10.52 -9.29
N PRO A 39 5.55 9.70 -10.17
CA PRO A 39 5.24 9.69 -11.60
C PRO A 39 3.75 9.39 -11.84
N SER A 40 3.06 10.32 -12.47
CA SER A 40 1.64 10.23 -12.77
C SER A 40 1.37 9.41 -14.04
N TRP A 41 0.11 9.05 -14.26
CA TRP A 41 -0.35 8.34 -15.46
C TRP A 41 -0.03 9.10 -16.75
N ASP A 42 0.62 8.42 -17.69
CA ASP A 42 0.85 8.90 -19.06
C ASP A 42 -0.07 8.14 -20.03
N PRO A 43 -1.04 8.80 -20.68
CA PRO A 43 -1.95 8.16 -21.64
C PRO A 43 -1.28 7.45 -22.82
N GLN A 44 -0.03 7.77 -23.16
CA GLN A 44 0.72 7.20 -24.27
C GLN A 44 1.62 6.02 -23.85
N ARG A 45 1.97 5.91 -22.56
CA ARG A 45 2.98 4.97 -22.07
C ARG A 45 2.49 4.06 -20.94
N SER A 46 1.56 4.52 -20.13
CA SER A 46 1.08 3.79 -18.97
C SER A 46 0.15 2.63 -19.37
N THR A 47 0.25 1.53 -18.65
CA THR A 47 -0.47 0.28 -18.90
C THR A 47 -1.09 -0.25 -17.60
N MET A 48 -2.12 -1.08 -17.73
CA MET A 48 -2.69 -1.80 -16.59
C MET A 48 -1.65 -2.72 -15.93
N LEU A 49 -0.73 -3.31 -16.71
CA LEU A 49 0.33 -4.15 -16.18
C LEU A 49 1.24 -3.38 -15.22
N GLN A 50 1.61 -2.14 -15.58
CA GLN A 50 2.41 -1.30 -14.68
C GLN A 50 1.69 -1.01 -13.37
N VAL A 51 0.37 -0.77 -13.39
CA VAL A 51 -0.42 -0.63 -12.16
C VAL A 51 -0.33 -1.89 -11.30
N LEU A 52 -0.57 -3.07 -11.88
CA LEU A 52 -0.55 -4.35 -11.14
C LEU A 52 0.84 -4.68 -10.57
N VAL A 53 1.90 -4.44 -11.35
CA VAL A 53 3.29 -4.68 -10.91
C VAL A 53 3.69 -3.66 -9.84
N SER A 54 3.30 -2.39 -9.97
CA SER A 54 3.55 -1.39 -8.94
C SER A 54 2.81 -1.71 -7.63
N LEU A 55 1.59 -2.24 -7.68
CA LEU A 55 0.91 -2.73 -6.47
C LEU A 55 1.69 -3.86 -5.80
N GLN A 56 2.18 -4.84 -6.57
CA GLN A 56 2.98 -5.94 -6.03
C GLN A 56 4.34 -5.48 -5.48
N GLY A 57 5.01 -4.55 -6.16
CA GLY A 57 6.37 -4.15 -5.82
C GLY A 57 6.49 -2.99 -4.84
N LEU A 58 5.45 -2.16 -4.68
CA LEU A 58 5.49 -0.95 -3.84
C LEU A 58 4.48 -0.98 -2.70
N VAL A 59 3.36 -1.71 -2.84
CA VAL A 59 2.30 -1.75 -1.83
C VAL A 59 2.32 -3.07 -1.06
N LEU A 60 2.27 -4.20 -1.76
CA LEU A 60 2.24 -5.54 -1.15
C LEU A 60 3.66 -6.06 -0.83
N VAL A 61 4.40 -5.28 -0.04
CA VAL A 61 5.81 -5.52 0.31
C VAL A 61 5.97 -6.24 1.65
N GLU A 62 7.19 -6.67 1.96
CA GLU A 62 7.53 -7.39 3.19
C GLU A 62 7.44 -6.52 4.45
N GLU A 63 7.74 -5.21 4.33
CA GLU A 63 7.74 -4.26 5.46
C GLU A 63 6.84 -3.04 5.18
N PRO A 64 5.50 -3.23 5.12
CA PRO A 64 4.52 -2.18 4.79
C PRO A 64 4.50 -0.99 5.78
N TYR A 65 5.07 -1.14 6.98
CA TYR A 65 5.21 -0.05 7.95
C TYR A 65 5.93 1.18 7.36
N PHE A 66 6.94 0.96 6.52
CA PHE A 66 7.74 2.03 5.91
C PHE A 66 7.05 2.70 4.71
N ASN A 67 5.86 2.23 4.29
CA ASN A 67 5.07 2.92 3.29
C ASN A 67 4.35 4.17 3.83
N GLU A 68 4.30 4.35 5.16
CA GLU A 68 3.76 5.54 5.79
C GLU A 68 4.77 6.70 5.70
N PRO A 69 4.39 7.87 5.15
CA PRO A 69 5.26 9.03 5.09
C PRO A 69 5.79 9.43 6.47
N GLY A 70 7.08 9.72 6.54
CA GLY A 70 7.75 10.14 7.77
C GLY A 70 8.44 9.00 8.53
N HIS A 71 8.24 7.73 8.15
CA HIS A 71 8.97 6.60 8.74
C HIS A 71 10.29 6.29 8.00
N GLU A 72 10.70 7.10 7.02
CA GLU A 72 11.92 6.83 6.25
C GLU A 72 13.17 6.84 7.15
N CYS A 73 13.20 7.71 8.16
CA CYS A 73 14.30 7.82 9.11
C CYS A 73 14.39 6.63 10.09
N ASP A 74 13.33 5.85 10.24
CA ASP A 74 13.31 4.69 11.13
C ASP A 74 13.95 3.46 10.48
N THR A 75 14.14 3.49 9.15
CA THR A 75 14.74 2.40 8.38
C THR A 75 16.12 2.03 8.93
N GLY A 76 16.30 0.75 9.25
CA GLY A 76 17.58 0.22 9.77
C GLY A 76 17.82 0.47 11.26
N THR A 77 17.01 1.29 11.93
CA THR A 77 17.07 1.47 13.39
C THR A 77 16.45 0.27 14.12
N GLU A 78 16.84 0.03 15.37
CA GLU A 78 16.23 -1.04 16.18
C GLU A 78 14.76 -0.74 16.49
N GLN A 79 14.43 0.53 16.73
CA GLN A 79 13.06 0.99 16.94
C GLN A 79 12.18 0.74 15.70
N GLY A 80 12.66 1.10 14.51
CA GLY A 80 11.95 0.89 13.25
C GLY A 80 11.74 -0.60 12.94
N LYS A 81 12.74 -1.45 13.20
CA LYS A 81 12.60 -2.92 13.05
C LYS A 81 11.52 -3.47 13.98
N GLN A 82 11.48 -3.04 15.23
CA GLN A 82 10.46 -3.48 16.19
C GLN A 82 9.06 -3.01 15.76
N ALA A 83 8.93 -1.76 15.32
CA ALA A 83 7.65 -1.23 14.83
C ALA A 83 7.17 -1.95 13.56
N SER A 84 8.07 -2.19 12.60
CA SER A 84 7.81 -2.96 11.38
C SER A 84 7.35 -4.38 11.71
N ALA A 85 8.02 -5.07 12.63
CA ALA A 85 7.64 -6.42 13.05
C ALA A 85 6.24 -6.47 13.67
N LEU A 86 5.91 -5.53 14.57
CA LEU A 86 4.57 -5.43 15.16
C LEU A 86 3.50 -5.15 14.10
N TYR A 87 3.80 -4.25 13.16
CA TYR A 87 2.89 -3.96 12.04
C TYR A 87 2.64 -5.22 11.19
N ASN A 88 3.69 -5.99 10.89
CA ASN A 88 3.62 -7.21 10.09
C ASN A 88 2.78 -8.30 10.75
N GLU A 89 2.94 -8.52 12.06
CA GLU A 89 2.11 -9.46 12.81
C GLU A 89 0.64 -9.06 12.75
N HIS A 90 0.36 -7.76 12.95
CA HIS A 90 -0.99 -7.25 12.89
C HIS A 90 -1.61 -7.39 11.50
N ALA A 91 -0.91 -6.94 10.46
CA ALA A 91 -1.35 -7.04 9.07
C ALA A 91 -1.60 -8.51 8.67
N ARG A 92 -0.79 -9.45 9.15
CA ARG A 92 -1.01 -10.88 8.88
C ARG A 92 -2.28 -11.41 9.53
N ILE A 93 -2.57 -11.03 10.78
CA ILE A 93 -3.83 -11.39 11.44
C ILE A 93 -5.03 -10.82 10.66
N LEU A 94 -4.95 -9.56 10.23
CA LEU A 94 -5.99 -8.92 9.43
C LEU A 94 -6.20 -9.63 8.08
N ALA A 95 -5.12 -9.98 7.38
CA ALA A 95 -5.20 -10.72 6.12
C ALA A 95 -5.87 -12.09 6.29
N LEU A 96 -5.56 -12.81 7.38
CA LEU A 96 -6.17 -14.11 7.68
C LEU A 96 -7.66 -14.01 8.06
N ARG A 97 -8.11 -12.87 8.58
CA ARG A 97 -9.53 -12.62 8.87
C ARG A 97 -10.34 -12.21 7.64
N ALA A 98 -9.67 -11.62 6.66
CA ALA A 98 -10.27 -11.12 5.43
C ALA A 98 -10.38 -12.17 4.31
N ALA A 99 -9.64 -13.27 4.43
CA ALA A 99 -9.65 -14.42 3.52
C ALA A 99 -10.74 -15.43 3.92
#